data_AF-A0A0G2USQ5-F1
#
_entry.id   AF-A0A0G2USQ5-F1
#
_cell.length_a   1.000
_cell.length_b   1.000
_cell.length_c   1.000
_cell.angle_alpha   90.00
_cell.angle_beta   90.00
_cell.angle_gamma   90.00
#
_symmetry.space_group_name_H-M   'P 1'
#
loop_
_entity.id
_entity.type
_entity.pdbx_description
1 polymer ?
#
loop_
_entity_poly.entity_id
_entity_poly.type
_entity_poly.pdbx_seq_one_letter_code
_entity_poly.pdbx_strand_id
1 'polypeptide(L)'
;LTSVNSQAEARILNYIKQENRPFNVQNIADMMAQFGIKKTQIQKSLDSLVESGKVTCKEFGKTKIYMPPQAEAEVLPKEVEPV
;
A
#
# COMPACT_ATOMS: atom_id res chain seq x y z
N LEU A 1 7.79 0.85 23.90
CA LEU A 1 6.48 1.05 23.23
C LEU A 1 6.50 0.82 21.71
N THR A 2 7.64 0.44 21.11
CA THR A 2 7.82 0.33 19.65
C THR A 2 7.40 -1.00 19.02
N SER A 3 7.18 -2.08 19.81
CA SER A 3 7.05 -3.43 19.25
C SER A 3 5.72 -3.75 18.53
N VAL A 4 4.63 -3.06 18.85
CA VAL A 4 3.30 -3.38 18.30
C VAL A 4 3.09 -2.74 16.92
N ASN A 5 3.70 -1.57 16.69
CA ASN A 5 3.56 -0.84 15.43
C ASN A 5 4.30 -1.55 14.29
N SER A 6 5.48 -2.11 14.57
CA SER A 6 6.25 -2.89 13.60
C SER A 6 5.55 -4.17 13.14
N GLN A 7 4.75 -4.80 14.00
CA GLN A 7 4.02 -6.02 13.62
C GLN A 7 2.86 -5.73 12.67
N ALA A 8 2.12 -4.64 12.92
CA ALA A 8 1.05 -4.18 12.02
C ALA A 8 1.64 -3.74 10.66
N GLU A 9 2.73 -2.98 10.68
CA GLU A 9 3.45 -2.56 9.48
C GLU A 9 3.90 -3.74 8.63
N ALA A 10 4.54 -4.75 9.25
CA ALA A 10 5.00 -5.94 8.55
C ALA A 10 3.84 -6.72 7.90
N ARG A 11 2.71 -6.87 8.60
CA ARG A 11 1.53 -7.55 8.05
C ARG A 11 0.93 -6.78 6.87
N ILE A 12 0.76 -5.47 7.02
CA ILE A 12 0.20 -4.61 5.95
C ILE A 12 1.11 -4.65 4.72
N LEU A 13 2.43 -4.50 4.91
CA LEU A 13 3.40 -4.55 3.82
C LEU A 13 3.36 -5.90 3.10
N ASN A 14 3.36 -7.00 3.86
CA ASN A 14 3.30 -8.33 3.28
C ASN A 14 2.00 -8.52 2.47
N TYR A 15 0.86 -8.09 3.00
CA TYR A 15 -0.41 -8.17 2.30
C TYR A 15 -0.42 -7.38 0.99
N ILE A 16 0.03 -6.11 1.01
CA ILE A 16 0.09 -5.27 -0.20
C ILE A 16 1.00 -5.90 -1.27
N LYS A 17 2.15 -6.45 -0.87
CA LYS A 17 3.09 -7.13 -1.77
C LYS A 17 2.54 -8.45 -2.33
N GLN A 18 1.89 -9.26 -1.49
CA GLN A 18 1.33 -10.54 -1.89
C GLN A 18 0.18 -10.38 -2.89
N GLU A 19 -0.74 -9.45 -2.62
CA GLU A 19 -1.89 -9.22 -3.49
C GLU A 19 -1.52 -8.44 -4.77
N ASN A 20 -0.38 -7.74 -4.74
CA ASN A 20 0.19 -6.98 -5.85
C ASN A 20 -0.83 -6.11 -6.62
N ARG A 21 -1.76 -5.47 -5.90
CA ARG A 21 -2.81 -4.62 -6.46
C ARG A 21 -3.04 -3.35 -5.62
N PRO A 22 -3.71 -2.33 -6.17
CA PRO A 22 -4.03 -1.11 -5.42
C PRO A 22 -5.13 -1.34 -4.37
N PHE A 23 -4.99 -0.71 -3.20
CA PHE A 23 -5.92 -0.78 -2.08
C PHE A 23 -6.23 0.60 -1.50
N ASN A 24 -7.46 0.80 -1.02
CA ASN A 24 -7.73 1.91 -0.11
C ASN A 24 -7.57 1.49 1.36
N VAL A 25 -7.58 2.46 2.28
CA VAL A 25 -7.44 2.20 3.74
C VAL A 25 -8.53 1.26 4.25
N GLN A 26 -9.76 1.35 3.72
CA GLN A 26 -10.88 0.53 4.19
C GLN A 26 -10.66 -0.95 3.84
N ASN A 27 -10.22 -1.26 2.62
CA ASN A 27 -9.93 -2.63 2.21
C ASN A 27 -8.84 -3.28 3.09
N ILE A 28 -7.82 -2.51 3.47
CA ILE A 28 -6.78 -2.97 4.39
C ILE A 28 -7.35 -3.14 5.80
N ALA A 29 -8.21 -2.23 6.26
CA ALA A 29 -8.86 -2.34 7.56
C ALA A 29 -9.73 -3.59 7.69
N ASP A 30 -10.52 -3.91 6.67
CA ASP A 30 -11.37 -5.10 6.67
C ASP A 30 -10.53 -6.38 6.77
N MET A 31 -9.41 -6.45 6.03
CA MET A 31 -8.49 -7.59 6.10
C MET A 31 -7.72 -7.67 7.43
N MET A 32 -7.32 -6.53 7.98
CA MET A 32 -6.53 -6.46 9.21
C MET A 32 -7.38 -6.62 10.49
N ALA A 33 -8.70 -6.52 10.39
CA ALA A 33 -9.63 -6.67 11.52
C ALA A 33 -9.49 -8.04 12.22
N GLN A 34 -9.23 -9.11 11.47
CA GLN A 34 -9.01 -10.46 12.02
C GLN A 34 -7.77 -10.56 12.93
N PHE A 35 -6.83 -9.63 12.79
CA PHE A 35 -5.62 -9.53 13.62
C PHE A 35 -5.77 -8.52 14.77
N GLY A 36 -6.97 -7.94 14.97
CA GLY A 36 -7.23 -6.96 16.02
C GLY A 36 -6.56 -5.59 15.78
N ILE A 37 -6.12 -5.31 14.56
CA ILE A 37 -5.41 -4.06 14.23
C ILE A 37 -6.45 -2.95 13.94
N LYS A 38 -6.36 -1.84 14.68
CA LYS A 38 -7.29 -0.72 14.55
C LYS A 38 -6.97 0.16 13.33
N LYS A 39 -7.99 0.79 12.73
CA LYS A 39 -7.84 1.68 11.56
C LYS A 39 -6.80 2.80 11.75
N THR A 40 -6.76 3.42 12.92
CA THR A 40 -5.75 4.46 13.24
C THR A 40 -4.32 3.91 13.22
N GLN A 41 -4.12 2.66 13.65
CA GLN A 41 -2.82 1.99 13.59
C GLN A 41 -2.44 1.68 12.14
N ILE A 42 -3.41 1.24 11.33
CA ILE A 42 -3.22 0.98 9.90
C ILE A 42 -2.79 2.23 9.16
N GLN A 43 -3.46 3.37 9.39
CA GLN A 43 -3.09 4.65 8.78
C GLN A 43 -1.65 5.04 9.13
N LYS A 44 -1.28 5.00 10.42
CA LYS A 44 0.10 5.29 10.85
C LYS A 44 1.13 4.35 10.23
N SER A 45 0.82 3.05 10.14
CA SER A 45 1.71 2.08 9.48
C SER A 45 1.83 2.35 7.98
N LEU A 46 0.75 2.70 7.29
CA LEU A 46 0.76 3.05 5.88
C LEU A 46 1.57 4.32 5.62
N ASP A 47 1.39 5.36 6.44
CA ASP A 47 2.16 6.60 6.35
C ASP A 47 3.66 6.30 6.50
N SER A 48 4.05 5.49 7.50
CA SER A 48 5.45 5.08 7.70
C SER A 48 6.01 4.21 6.56
N LEU A 49 5.19 3.34 5.96
CA LEU A 49 5.58 2.55 4.79
C LEU A 49 5.79 3.40 3.55
N VAL A 50 5.01 4.47 3.41
CA VAL A 50 5.15 5.45 2.32
C VAL A 50 6.40 6.30 2.53
N GLU A 51 6.62 6.82 3.75
CA GLU A 51 7.84 7.56 4.12
C GLU A 51 9.12 6.73 3.90
N SER A 52 9.06 5.42 4.15
CA SER A 52 10.19 4.51 3.91
C SER A 52 10.31 3.99 2.47
N GLY A 53 9.43 4.41 1.56
CA GLY A 53 9.44 4.00 0.14
C GLY A 53 9.06 2.53 -0.10
N LYS A 54 8.55 1.82 0.91
CA LYS A 54 8.16 0.41 0.82
C LYS A 54 6.77 0.21 0.22
N VAL A 55 5.96 1.26 0.20
CA VAL A 55 4.62 1.32 -0.39
C VAL A 55 4.47 2.65 -1.12
N THR A 56 3.84 2.66 -2.28
CA THR A 56 3.47 3.89 -2.99
C THR A 56 2.05 4.30 -2.60
N CYS A 57 1.85 5.58 -2.30
CA CYS A 57 0.54 6.18 -2.10
C CYS A 57 0.21 7.17 -3.23
N LYS A 58 -0.96 7.01 -3.85
CA LYS A 58 -1.54 7.98 -4.78
C LYS A 58 -2.84 8.55 -4.21
N GLU A 59 -2.98 9.87 -4.25
CA GLU A 59 -4.16 10.56 -3.72
C GLU A 59 -5.12 10.91 -4.86
N PHE A 60 -6.39 10.56 -4.68
CA PHE A 60 -7.48 10.82 -5.61
C PHE A 60 -8.61 11.55 -4.87
N GLY A 61 -8.51 12.88 -4.82
CA GLY A 61 -9.44 13.72 -4.07
C GLY A 61 -9.41 13.40 -2.58
N LYS A 62 -10.47 12.74 -2.08
CA LYS A 62 -10.58 12.35 -0.66
C LYS A 62 -10.04 10.96 -0.34
N THR A 63 -9.66 10.19 -1.35
CA THR A 63 -9.27 8.78 -1.19
C THR A 63 -7.79 8.61 -1.44
N LYS A 64 -7.11 7.84 -0.57
CA LYS A 64 -5.73 7.40 -0.76
C LYS A 64 -5.71 5.96 -1.25
N ILE A 65 -4.87 5.69 -2.26
CA ILE A 65 -4.65 4.38 -2.84
C ILE A 65 -3.21 3.96 -2.58
N TYR A 66 -3.02 2.80 -1.98
CA TYR A 66 -1.75 2.21 -1.58
C TYR A 66 -1.46 0.99 -2.44
N MET A 67 -0.24 0.87 -2.94
CA MET A 67 0.19 -0.21 -3.82
C MET A 67 1.68 -0.51 -3.63
N PRO A 68 2.17 -1.68 -4.06
CA PRO A 68 3.60 -1.95 -4.07
C PRO A 68 4.35 -0.87 -4.86
N PRO A 69 5.62 -0.60 -4.50
CA PRO A 69 6.47 0.27 -5.30
C PRO A 69 6.53 -0.27 -6.72
N GLN A 70 6.08 0.54 -7.68
CA GLN A 70 6.32 0.25 -9.08
C GLN A 70 7.82 0.47 -9.27
N ALA A 71 8.58 -0.61 -9.49
CA ALA A 71 9.85 -0.45 -10.17
C ALA A 71 9.54 0.32 -11.45
N GLU A 72 10.36 1.32 -11.80
CA GLU A 72 10.30 1.99 -13.09
C GLU A 72 10.54 0.95 -14.19
N ALA A 73 9.55 0.12 -14.46
CA ALA A 73 9.49 -0.71 -15.64
C ALA A 73 9.30 0.29 -16.78
N GLU A 74 10.32 0.33 -17.63
CA GLU A 74 10.30 0.99 -18.93
C GLU A 74 8.88 0.96 -19.49
N VAL A 75 8.27 2.14 -19.60
CA VAL A 75 7.02 2.33 -20.33
C VAL A 75 7.21 1.67 -21.69
N LEU A 76 6.57 0.50 -21.90
CA LEU A 76 6.59 -0.17 -23.19
C LEU A 76 6.21 0.88 -24.24
N PRO A 77 7.07 1.14 -25.24
CA PRO A 77 6.78 2.15 -26.22
C PRO A 77 5.47 1.79 -26.91
N LYS A 78 4.51 2.72 -26.80
CA LYS A 78 3.25 2.74 -27.56
C LYS A 78 3.49 2.24 -28.97
N GLU A 79 2.93 1.08 -29.27
CA GLU A 79 2.94 0.45 -30.59
C GLU A 79 2.40 1.48 -31.59
N VAL A 80 3.27 1.98 -32.46
CA VAL A 80 2.89 2.91 -33.51
C VAL A 80 2.19 2.07 -34.56
N GLU A 81 0.87 2.21 -34.68
CA GLU A 81 0.13 1.59 -35.76
C GLU A 81 0.78 1.96 -37.11
N PRO A 82 1.12 0.98 -37.97
CA PRO A 82 1.72 1.29 -39.26
C PRO A 82 0.71 2.06 -40.12
N VAL A 83 1.21 3.17 -40.69
CA VAL A 83 0.50 4.19 -41.49
C VAL A 83 -0.18 3.59 -42.71
#